data_AF-A0A6J6YFC4-F1
#
_entry.id   AF-A0A6J6YFC4-F1
#
_cell.length_a   1.000
_cell.length_b   1.000
_cell.length_c   1.000
_cell.angle_alpha   90.00
_cell.angle_beta   90.00
_cell.angle_gamma   90.00
#
_symmetry.space_group_name_H-M   'P 1'
#
loop_
_entity.id
_entity.type
_entity.pdbx_description
1 polymer ?
#
loop_
_entity_poly.entity_id
_entity_poly.type
_entity_poly.pdbx_seq_one_letter_code
_entity_poly.pdbx_strand_id
1 'polypeptide(L)'
;MDASQIGNDLSSIVLTTEQIDTRISEIAAEIDVDYANSEKPLLLVGVLKGAVMVMADLARAVSISVEFDFMAVSSYGSGTKSSGVVRIIKDLDIDLAGRDVLIVEDILDSGLTLSWLIKNLKSRHPKSVEVMTMMRKPDAIKVEVPAKYIGFDIPNEFVVGFGLDYAEKYRNLREVGILAPHVYGG
;
A
#
# COMPACT_ATOMS: atom_id res chain seq x y z
N MET A 1 15.38 10.45 -2.68
CA MET A 1 16.71 10.02 -2.23
C MET A 1 17.00 8.75 -2.99
N ASP A 2 18.20 8.62 -3.53
CA ASP A 2 18.55 7.46 -4.35
C ASP A 2 19.37 6.48 -3.50
N ALA A 3 19.33 5.19 -3.85
CA ALA A 3 20.06 4.15 -3.12
C ALA A 3 21.56 4.46 -2.98
N SER A 4 22.16 5.16 -3.96
CA SER A 4 23.56 5.59 -3.93
C SER A 4 23.89 6.56 -2.77
N GLN A 5 22.89 7.18 -2.15
CA GLN A 5 23.04 8.19 -1.12
C GLN A 5 23.01 7.63 0.31
N ILE A 6 22.70 6.34 0.49
CA ILE A 6 22.53 5.70 1.81
C ILE A 6 23.62 4.68 2.15
N GLY A 7 24.77 4.77 1.47
CA GLY A 7 25.94 3.96 1.78
C GLY A 7 25.69 2.46 1.59
N ASN A 8 26.03 1.67 2.60
CA ASN A 8 25.89 0.21 2.57
C ASN A 8 24.65 -0.27 3.35
N ASP A 9 23.69 0.62 3.64
CA ASP A 9 22.51 0.29 4.43
C ASP A 9 21.57 -0.69 3.70
N LEU A 10 21.68 -0.81 2.36
CA LEU A 10 20.97 -1.83 1.58
C LEU A 10 21.90 -2.98 1.21
N SER A 11 21.43 -4.22 1.38
CA SER A 11 22.13 -5.39 0.86
C SER A 11 21.89 -5.60 -0.64
N SER A 12 20.73 -5.19 -1.15
CA SER A 12 20.38 -5.27 -2.57
C SER A 12 19.17 -4.41 -2.90
N ILE A 13 19.04 -4.02 -4.17
CA ILE A 13 17.84 -3.39 -4.73
C ILE A 13 16.88 -4.49 -5.18
N VAL A 14 15.62 -4.42 -4.76
CA VAL A 14 14.54 -5.34 -5.14
C VAL A 14 13.76 -4.79 -6.33
N LEU A 15 13.45 -3.49 -6.29
CA LEU A 15 12.71 -2.78 -7.34
C LEU A 15 13.39 -1.45 -7.63
N THR A 16 13.72 -1.19 -8.89
CA THR A 16 14.22 0.11 -9.33
C THR A 16 13.07 1.11 -9.51
N THR A 17 13.40 2.41 -9.54
CA THR A 17 12.44 3.48 -9.82
C THR A 17 11.70 3.23 -11.14
N GLU A 18 12.42 2.82 -12.20
CA GLU A 18 11.85 2.60 -13.53
C GLU A 18 10.87 1.41 -13.54
N GLN A 19 11.17 0.36 -12.77
CA GLN A 19 10.26 -0.78 -12.62
C GLN A 19 8.96 -0.36 -11.92
N ILE A 20 9.08 0.42 -10.84
CA ILE A 20 7.94 0.93 -10.08
C ILE A 20 7.07 1.84 -10.98
N ASP A 21 7.67 2.83 -11.65
CA ASP A 21 6.97 3.79 -12.51
C ASP A 21 6.23 3.07 -13.66
N THR A 22 6.89 2.09 -14.28
CA THR A 22 6.30 1.27 -15.36
C THR A 22 5.10 0.49 -14.81
N ARG A 23 5.26 -0.19 -13.68
CA ARG A 23 4.20 -1.03 -13.12
C ARG A 23 3.00 -0.23 -12.63
N ILE A 24 3.23 0.96 -12.07
CA ILE A 24 2.14 1.89 -11.71
C ILE A 24 1.36 2.29 -12.96
N SER A 25 2.04 2.58 -14.07
CA SER A 25 1.39 2.95 -15.34
C SER A 25 0.53 1.81 -15.90
N GLU A 26 1.02 0.57 -15.81
CA GLU A 26 0.24 -0.62 -16.21
C GLU A 26 -1.02 -0.81 -15.36
N ILE A 27 -0.88 -0.74 -14.03
CA ILE A 27 -2.01 -0.87 -13.11
C ILE A 27 -3.02 0.26 -13.29
N ALA A 28 -2.54 1.48 -13.52
CA ALA A 28 -3.41 2.62 -13.80
C ALA A 28 -4.26 2.39 -15.06
N ALA A 29 -3.69 1.81 -16.12
CA ALA A 29 -4.44 1.45 -17.32
C ALA A 29 -5.48 0.35 -17.05
N GLU A 30 -5.18 -0.64 -16.19
CA GLU A 30 -6.15 -1.65 -15.75
C GLU A 30 -7.31 -1.01 -14.97
N ILE A 31 -7.02 -0.09 -14.05
CA ILE A 31 -8.02 0.66 -13.27
C ILE A 31 -8.89 1.52 -14.19
N ASP A 32 -8.29 2.22 -15.15
CA ASP A 32 -9.01 3.07 -16.09
C ASP A 32 -10.04 2.26 -16.89
N VAL A 33 -9.70 1.04 -17.32
CA VAL A 33 -10.64 0.15 -18.02
C VAL A 33 -11.76 -0.33 -17.09
N ASP A 34 -11.41 -0.79 -15.90
CA ASP A 34 -12.37 -1.40 -14.97
C ASP A 34 -13.41 -0.40 -14.45
N TYR A 35 -13.02 0.87 -14.30
CA TYR A 35 -13.86 1.91 -13.74
C TYR A 35 -14.31 2.97 -14.76
N ALA A 36 -14.05 2.79 -16.06
CA ALA A 36 -14.40 3.73 -17.14
C ALA A 36 -15.86 4.20 -17.13
N ASN A 37 -16.78 3.34 -16.70
CA ASN A 37 -18.22 3.60 -16.70
C ASN A 37 -18.80 3.86 -15.30
N SER A 38 -17.96 4.21 -14.33
CA SER A 38 -18.41 4.52 -12.97
C SER A 38 -19.22 5.82 -12.95
N GLU A 39 -20.39 5.78 -12.31
CA GLU A 39 -21.28 6.95 -12.19
C GLU A 39 -20.72 8.03 -11.26
N LYS A 40 -19.84 7.64 -10.34
CA LYS A 40 -19.15 8.51 -9.39
C LYS A 40 -17.63 8.37 -9.58
N PRO A 41 -16.84 9.39 -9.24
CA PRO A 41 -15.39 9.25 -9.15
C PRO A 41 -14.99 8.04 -8.30
N LEU A 42 -13.96 7.30 -8.72
CA LEU A 42 -13.39 6.22 -7.93
C LEU A 42 -12.77 6.81 -6.65
N LEU A 43 -13.15 6.29 -5.48
CA LEU A 43 -12.56 6.72 -4.22
C LEU A 43 -11.32 5.88 -3.91
N LEU A 44 -10.15 6.50 -4.02
CA LEU A 44 -8.90 5.93 -3.57
C LEU A 44 -8.76 6.14 -2.05
N VAL A 45 -8.46 5.08 -1.30
CA VAL A 45 -8.25 5.14 0.15
C VAL A 45 -6.84 4.70 0.48
N GLY A 46 -5.97 5.65 0.83
CA GLY A 46 -4.60 5.37 1.25
C GLY A 46 -4.50 5.12 2.75
N VAL A 47 -3.78 4.07 3.17
CA VAL A 47 -3.53 3.79 4.59
C VAL A 47 -2.20 4.41 5.00
N LEU A 48 -2.25 5.34 5.97
CA LEU A 48 -1.06 6.06 6.41
C LEU A 48 -0.13 5.16 7.24
N LYS A 49 1.20 5.30 7.10
CA LYS A 49 1.90 6.32 6.29
C LYS A 49 2.48 5.80 4.97
N GLY A 50 2.78 4.51 4.89
CA GLY A 50 3.65 3.98 3.84
C GLY A 50 3.03 4.04 2.44
N ALA A 51 1.71 3.89 2.34
CA ALA A 51 1.00 3.98 1.06
C ALA A 51 1.03 5.37 0.40
N VAL A 52 1.50 6.43 1.08
CA VAL A 52 1.48 7.81 0.54
C VAL A 52 2.19 7.92 -0.82
N MET A 53 3.32 7.24 -1.01
CA MET A 53 4.05 7.30 -2.28
C MET A 53 3.27 6.62 -3.41
N VAL A 54 2.85 5.38 -3.18
CA VAL A 54 2.03 4.59 -4.11
C VAL A 54 0.77 5.36 -4.49
N MET A 55 0.07 5.89 -3.49
CA MET A 55 -1.15 6.67 -3.65
C MET A 55 -0.94 7.89 -4.55
N ALA A 56 0.13 8.65 -4.30
CA ALA A 56 0.41 9.87 -5.05
C ALA A 56 0.76 9.58 -6.50
N ASP A 57 1.56 8.54 -6.75
CA ASP A 57 1.97 8.16 -8.11
C ASP A 57 0.81 7.52 -8.88
N LEU A 58 0.04 6.63 -8.25
CA LEU A 58 -1.13 6.00 -8.87
C LEU A 58 -2.20 7.03 -9.24
N ALA A 59 -2.52 7.97 -8.33
CA ALA A 59 -3.52 9.00 -8.58
C ALA A 59 -3.15 9.94 -9.73
N ARG A 60 -1.86 10.12 -10.03
CA ARG A 60 -1.39 10.88 -11.20
C ARG A 60 -1.40 10.07 -12.49
N ALA A 61 -1.29 8.74 -12.39
CA ALA A 61 -1.19 7.85 -13.54
C ALA A 61 -2.56 7.46 -14.10
N VAL A 62 -3.60 7.39 -13.27
CA VAL A 62 -4.97 7.11 -13.71
C VAL A 62 -5.57 8.30 -14.49
N SER A 63 -6.34 7.99 -15.52
CA SER A 63 -6.97 8.99 -16.41
C SER A 63 -8.43 9.27 -16.05
N ILE A 64 -9.07 8.36 -15.32
CA ILE A 64 -10.45 8.54 -14.83
C ILE A 64 -10.53 9.57 -13.69
N SER A 65 -11.74 10.06 -13.41
CA SER A 65 -11.98 10.93 -12.25
C SER A 65 -11.82 10.14 -10.96
N VAL A 66 -10.95 10.62 -10.06
CA VAL A 66 -10.74 10.04 -8.74
C VAL A 66 -10.93 11.06 -7.63
N GLU A 67 -11.41 10.60 -6.48
CA GLU A 67 -11.31 11.26 -5.19
C GLU A 67 -10.29 10.50 -4.35
N PHE A 68 -9.62 11.17 -3.41
CA PHE A 68 -8.74 10.47 -2.47
C PHE A 68 -8.97 10.91 -1.03
N ASP A 69 -8.90 9.93 -0.15
CA ASP A 69 -8.98 10.11 1.30
C ASP A 69 -7.98 9.16 1.98
N PHE A 70 -7.70 9.41 3.25
CA PHE A 70 -6.68 8.70 4.00
C PHE A 70 -7.25 8.15 5.29
N MET A 71 -6.85 6.93 5.66
CA MET A 71 -7.06 6.41 7.00
C MET A 71 -5.74 6.33 7.75
N ALA A 72 -5.75 6.67 9.03
CA ALA A 72 -4.64 6.35 9.92
C ALA A 72 -5.10 5.28 10.90
N VAL A 73 -4.40 4.15 10.90
CA VAL A 73 -4.68 3.04 11.80
C VAL A 73 -3.46 2.69 12.64
N SER A 74 -3.70 2.16 13.83
CA SER A 74 -2.65 1.61 14.69
C SER A 74 -3.04 0.22 15.15
N SER A 75 -2.09 -0.71 15.14
CA SER A 75 -2.27 -2.05 15.70
C SER A 75 -2.25 -1.97 17.24
N TYR A 76 -3.11 -2.74 17.91
CA TYR A 76 -2.98 -2.94 19.35
C TYR A 76 -1.84 -3.93 19.63
N GLY A 77 -0.69 -3.41 20.09
CA GLY A 77 0.45 -4.22 20.55
C GLY A 77 1.79 -3.56 20.24
N SER A 78 2.64 -3.36 21.24
CA SER A 78 3.98 -2.77 21.12
C SER A 78 5.05 -3.75 20.62
N GLY A 79 4.71 -4.64 19.67
CA GLY A 79 5.63 -5.68 19.17
C GLY A 79 5.32 -6.13 17.74
N THR A 80 6.22 -6.93 17.15
CA THR A 80 6.20 -7.41 15.75
C THR A 80 5.05 -8.37 15.39
N LYS A 81 4.04 -8.52 16.26
CA LYS A 81 2.85 -9.35 16.04
C LYS A 81 1.59 -8.51 16.18
N SER A 82 0.83 -8.38 15.11
CA SER A 82 -0.48 -7.73 15.16
C SER A 82 -1.50 -8.63 15.87
N SER A 83 -2.28 -8.05 16.79
CA SER A 83 -3.40 -8.73 17.46
C SER A 83 -4.63 -8.89 16.57
N GLY A 84 -4.59 -8.37 15.34
CA GLY A 84 -5.75 -8.23 14.45
C GLY A 84 -6.76 -7.17 14.89
N VAL A 85 -6.62 -6.62 16.10
CA VAL A 85 -7.40 -5.48 16.57
C VAL A 85 -6.71 -4.20 16.12
N VAL A 86 -7.44 -3.37 15.40
CA VAL A 86 -6.96 -2.12 14.80
C VAL A 86 -7.72 -0.96 15.43
N ARG A 87 -7.00 0.09 15.85
CA ARG A 87 -7.56 1.36 16.30
C ARG A 87 -7.50 2.38 15.16
N ILE A 88 -8.65 2.97 14.83
CA ILE A 88 -8.72 4.13 13.94
C ILE A 88 -8.22 5.36 14.70
N ILE A 89 -7.21 6.03 14.13
CA ILE A 89 -6.65 7.30 14.61
C ILE A 89 -7.23 8.47 13.81
N LYS A 90 -7.36 8.29 12.48
CA LYS A 90 -8.08 9.18 11.56
C LYS A 90 -8.98 8.31 10.70
N ASP A 91 -10.27 8.62 10.68
CA ASP A 91 -11.25 8.00 9.80
C ASP A 91 -11.40 8.79 8.49
N LEU A 92 -12.16 8.23 7.55
CA LEU A 92 -12.53 8.87 6.30
C LEU A 92 -13.45 10.07 6.56
N ASP A 93 -13.23 11.13 5.80
CA ASP A 93 -14.09 12.33 5.76
C ASP A 93 -15.28 12.12 4.81
N ILE A 94 -15.16 11.17 3.88
CA ILE A 94 -16.11 10.88 2.80
C ILE A 94 -17.02 9.67 3.15
N ASP A 95 -18.34 9.82 2.98
CA ASP A 95 -19.30 8.71 3.11
C ASP A 95 -19.08 7.64 2.02
N LEU A 96 -19.16 6.35 2.33
CA LEU A 96 -18.88 5.28 1.36
C LEU A 96 -20.12 4.78 0.62
N ALA A 97 -21.32 5.14 1.05
CA ALA A 97 -22.56 4.57 0.54
C ALA A 97 -22.66 4.61 -1.00
N GLY A 98 -22.72 3.42 -1.60
CA GLY A 98 -22.83 3.25 -3.05
C GLY A 98 -21.65 3.78 -3.87
N ARG A 99 -20.45 3.96 -3.28
CA ARG A 99 -19.23 4.29 -4.04
C ARG A 99 -18.41 3.07 -4.38
N ASP A 100 -17.70 3.15 -5.49
CA ASP A 100 -16.60 2.25 -5.79
C ASP A 100 -15.36 2.72 -5.01
N VAL A 101 -14.78 1.82 -4.21
CA VAL A 101 -13.66 2.12 -3.31
C VAL A 101 -12.47 1.24 -3.67
N LEU A 102 -11.31 1.86 -3.86
CA LEU A 102 -10.04 1.15 -4.04
C LEU A 102 -9.11 1.48 -2.88
N ILE A 103 -8.84 0.49 -2.03
CA ILE A 103 -7.81 0.62 -0.99
C ILE A 103 -6.45 0.56 -1.67
N VAL A 104 -5.59 1.54 -1.39
CA VAL A 104 -4.22 1.63 -1.89
C VAL A 104 -3.27 1.37 -0.74
N GLU A 105 -2.52 0.27 -0.84
CA GLU A 105 -1.53 -0.17 0.15
C GLU A 105 -0.14 -0.22 -0.46
N ASP A 106 0.88 0.02 0.37
CA ASP A 106 2.27 -0.18 0.00
C ASP A 106 2.64 -1.65 -0.02
N ILE A 107 2.34 -2.39 1.06
CA ILE A 107 2.73 -3.79 1.18
C ILE A 107 1.65 -4.67 1.84
N LEU A 108 1.32 -5.75 1.15
CA LEU A 108 0.51 -6.84 1.68
C LEU A 108 1.44 -7.94 2.25
N ASP A 109 1.60 -7.91 3.57
CA ASP A 109 2.35 -8.89 4.37
C ASP A 109 1.41 -9.93 5.01
N SER A 110 1.18 -9.91 6.33
CA SER A 110 0.30 -10.90 6.98
C SER A 110 -1.18 -10.89 6.54
N GLY A 111 -1.66 -9.79 5.94
CA GLY A 111 -3.07 -9.60 5.55
C GLY A 111 -4.05 -9.25 6.69
N LEU A 112 -3.60 -9.25 7.95
CA LEU A 112 -4.48 -9.05 9.12
C LEU A 112 -5.12 -7.65 9.15
N THR A 113 -4.32 -6.59 9.05
CA THR A 113 -4.82 -5.21 9.05
C THR A 113 -5.73 -4.94 7.87
N LEU A 114 -5.32 -5.39 6.67
CA LEU A 114 -6.08 -5.15 5.45
C LEU A 114 -7.40 -5.93 5.43
N SER A 115 -7.43 -7.17 5.92
CA SER A 115 -8.68 -7.94 6.11
C SER A 115 -9.66 -7.22 7.04
N TRP A 116 -9.15 -6.62 8.12
CA TRP A 116 -9.97 -5.82 9.02
C TRP A 116 -10.50 -4.54 8.34
N LEU A 117 -9.65 -3.82 7.61
CA LEU A 117 -10.03 -2.62 6.86
C LEU A 117 -11.13 -2.93 5.84
N ILE A 118 -10.97 -3.98 5.03
CA ILE A 118 -11.98 -4.39 4.05
C ILE A 118 -13.33 -4.64 4.73
N LYS A 119 -13.34 -5.34 5.88
CA LYS A 119 -14.57 -5.58 6.65
C LYS A 119 -15.18 -4.27 7.16
N ASN A 120 -14.36 -3.37 7.68
CA ASN A 120 -14.80 -2.06 8.20
C ASN A 120 -15.38 -1.16 7.09
N LEU A 121 -14.77 -1.14 5.91
CA LEU A 121 -15.26 -0.33 4.79
C LEU A 121 -16.53 -0.95 4.18
N LYS A 122 -16.57 -2.28 4.01
CA LYS A 122 -17.78 -2.98 3.52
C LYS A 122 -18.99 -2.78 4.43
N SER A 123 -18.82 -2.65 5.75
CA SER A 123 -19.94 -2.37 6.66
C SER A 123 -20.56 -0.97 6.49
N ARG A 124 -19.92 -0.09 5.70
CA ARG A 124 -20.44 1.26 5.35
C ARG A 124 -21.19 1.26 4.01
N HIS A 125 -21.53 0.08 3.49
CA HIS A 125 -22.33 -0.13 2.29
C HIS A 125 -21.80 0.55 1.00
N PRO A 126 -20.50 0.46 0.67
CA PRO A 126 -20.01 0.82 -0.65
C PRO A 126 -20.58 -0.09 -1.74
N LYS A 127 -20.51 0.38 -2.99
CA LYS A 127 -20.86 -0.41 -4.17
C LYS A 127 -19.83 -1.52 -4.41
N SER A 128 -18.54 -1.20 -4.26
CA SER A 128 -17.44 -2.16 -4.31
C SER A 128 -16.30 -1.75 -3.38
N VAL A 129 -15.52 -2.72 -2.92
CA VAL A 129 -14.26 -2.51 -2.19
C VAL A 129 -13.24 -3.45 -2.79
N GLU A 130 -12.32 -2.89 -3.55
CA GLU A 130 -11.17 -3.58 -4.15
C GLU A 130 -9.87 -3.12 -3.50
N VAL A 131 -8.79 -3.86 -3.75
CA VAL A 131 -7.47 -3.60 -3.18
C VAL A 131 -6.45 -3.52 -4.30
N MET A 132 -5.63 -2.46 -4.23
CA MET A 132 -4.34 -2.34 -4.91
C MET A 132 -3.25 -2.39 -3.84
N THR A 133 -2.25 -3.27 -4.04
CA THR A 133 -1.04 -3.29 -3.21
C THR A 133 0.18 -3.18 -4.11
N MET A 134 1.11 -2.28 -3.79
CA MET A 134 2.32 -2.11 -4.60
C MET A 134 3.22 -3.34 -4.49
N MET A 135 3.33 -3.92 -3.29
CA MET A 135 4.11 -5.12 -3.03
C MET A 135 3.25 -6.15 -2.29
N ARG A 136 3.52 -7.43 -2.52
CA ARG A 136 2.95 -8.55 -1.78
C ARG A 136 4.05 -9.52 -1.40
N LYS A 137 3.98 -10.08 -0.19
CA LYS A 137 4.86 -11.15 0.29
C LYS A 137 4.04 -12.44 0.41
N PRO A 138 3.94 -13.26 -0.66
CA PRO A 138 3.09 -14.45 -0.65
C PRO A 138 3.33 -15.37 0.55
N ASP A 139 4.60 -15.58 0.91
CA ASP A 139 5.01 -16.48 2.00
C ASP A 139 4.71 -15.94 3.41
N ALA A 140 4.36 -14.66 3.54
CA ALA A 140 4.04 -14.03 4.82
C ALA A 140 2.52 -13.98 5.10
N ILE A 141 1.69 -14.29 4.12
CA ILE A 141 0.22 -14.23 4.20
C ILE A 141 -0.28 -15.19 5.28
N LYS A 142 -1.03 -14.66 6.25
CA LYS A 142 -1.70 -15.44 7.30
C LYS A 142 -3.21 -15.47 7.12
N VAL A 143 -3.75 -14.43 6.49
CA VAL A 143 -5.16 -14.31 6.16
C VAL A 143 -5.26 -13.94 4.69
N GLU A 144 -6.05 -14.71 3.96
CA GLU A 144 -6.31 -14.44 2.55
C GLU A 144 -7.01 -13.09 2.40
N VAL A 145 -6.39 -12.22 1.60
CA VAL A 145 -6.95 -10.93 1.20
C VAL A 145 -6.94 -10.88 -0.32
N PRO A 146 -8.12 -10.75 -0.96
CA PRO A 146 -8.18 -10.60 -2.40
C PRO A 146 -7.62 -9.21 -2.77
N ALA A 147 -6.39 -9.19 -3.28
CA ALA A 147 -5.78 -8.03 -3.90
C ALA A 147 -6.01 -8.12 -5.41
N LYS A 148 -6.85 -7.23 -5.94
CA LYS A 148 -7.22 -7.22 -7.36
C LYS A 148 -6.05 -6.73 -8.22
N TYR A 149 -5.37 -5.68 -7.76
CA TYR A 149 -4.20 -5.12 -8.44
C TYR A 149 -2.97 -5.34 -7.56
N ILE A 150 -1.98 -6.06 -8.10
CA ILE A 150 -0.73 -6.35 -7.40
C ILE A 150 0.41 -5.78 -8.25
N GLY A 151 1.19 -4.87 -7.67
CA GLY A 151 2.40 -4.35 -8.29
C GLY A 151 3.41 -5.47 -8.49
N PHE A 152 3.97 -5.98 -7.39
CA PHE A 152 5.01 -7.00 -7.40
C PHE A 152 4.82 -8.03 -6.28
N ASP A 153 5.06 -9.29 -6.60
CA ASP A 153 5.38 -10.31 -5.59
C ASP A 153 6.87 -10.22 -5.27
N ILE A 154 7.19 -10.04 -3.99
CA ILE A 154 8.57 -9.91 -3.50
C ILE A 154 8.89 -11.00 -2.47
N PRO A 155 10.18 -11.34 -2.30
CA PRO A 155 10.63 -12.26 -1.26
C PRO A 155 10.25 -11.79 0.15
N ASN A 156 10.17 -12.72 1.10
CA ASN A 156 9.91 -12.42 2.50
C ASN A 156 11.16 -11.86 3.22
N GLU A 157 11.65 -10.72 2.74
CA GLU A 157 12.84 -10.03 3.22
C GLU A 157 12.48 -8.68 3.86
N PHE A 158 13.36 -8.13 4.70
CA PHE A 158 13.12 -6.83 5.32
C PHE A 158 13.40 -5.70 4.31
N VAL A 159 12.36 -5.15 3.69
CA VAL A 159 12.46 -4.13 2.64
C VAL A 159 12.12 -2.73 3.14
N VAL A 160 12.81 -1.72 2.60
CA VAL A 160 12.58 -0.30 2.85
C VAL A 160 12.58 0.48 1.54
N GLY A 161 12.06 1.71 1.58
CA GLY A 161 11.98 2.58 0.42
C GLY A 161 10.60 2.64 -0.20
N PHE A 162 10.37 3.66 -1.03
CA PHE A 162 9.09 3.94 -1.67
C PHE A 162 7.90 3.94 -0.69
N GLY A 163 8.07 4.61 0.45
CA GLY A 163 7.08 4.67 1.53
C GLY A 163 7.33 3.70 2.70
N LEU A 164 7.96 2.55 2.44
CA LEU A 164 8.35 1.57 3.47
C LEU A 164 9.49 2.11 4.34
N ASP A 165 9.50 1.74 5.63
CA ASP A 165 10.46 2.27 6.59
C ASP A 165 11.16 1.24 7.46
N TYR A 166 12.24 1.73 8.06
CA TYR A 166 12.79 1.21 9.30
C TYR A 166 12.99 2.37 10.27
N ALA A 167 12.33 2.31 11.43
CA ALA A 167 12.40 3.36 12.46
C ALA A 167 12.14 4.77 11.89
N GLU A 168 11.09 4.90 11.06
CA GLU A 168 10.68 6.13 10.35
C GLU A 168 11.69 6.66 9.30
N LYS A 169 12.77 5.93 9.00
CA LYS A 169 13.75 6.28 7.97
C LYS A 169 13.45 5.59 6.64
N TYR A 170 14.14 6.02 5.58
CA TYR A 170 14.15 5.42 4.24
C TYR A 170 12.86 5.53 3.41
N ARG A 171 11.73 6.01 3.97
CA ARG A 171 10.47 6.20 3.22
C ARG A 171 10.62 7.01 1.92
N ASN A 172 11.60 7.90 1.86
CA ASN A 172 11.88 8.81 0.75
C ASN A 172 12.89 8.26 -0.29
N LEU A 173 13.28 6.98 -0.18
CA LEU A 173 14.00 6.30 -1.26
C LEU A 173 13.07 6.11 -2.47
N ARG A 174 13.62 6.29 -3.67
CA ARG A 174 12.86 6.08 -4.91
C ARG A 174 12.76 4.60 -5.27
N GLU A 175 13.78 3.84 -4.92
CA GLU A 175 13.84 2.39 -5.08
C GLU A 175 13.31 1.66 -3.83
N VAL A 176 13.01 0.38 -3.99
CA VAL A 176 12.79 -0.56 -2.87
C VAL A 176 13.99 -1.48 -2.76
N GLY A 177 14.56 -1.59 -1.56
CA GLY A 177 15.73 -2.43 -1.30
C GLY A 177 15.63 -3.22 -0.01
N ILE A 178 16.42 -4.29 0.08
CA ILE A 178 16.55 -5.10 1.30
C ILE A 178 17.50 -4.37 2.24
N LEU A 179 17.06 -4.13 3.47
CA LEU A 179 17.88 -3.51 4.51
C LEU A 179 18.97 -4.49 4.95
N ALA A 180 20.21 -4.01 5.05
CA ALA A 180 21.32 -4.83 5.46
C ALA A 180 21.22 -5.22 6.95
N PRO A 181 21.51 -6.48 7.33
CA PRO A 181 21.35 -6.95 8.71
C PRO A 181 22.06 -6.12 9.79
N HIS A 182 23.21 -5.50 9.46
CA HIS A 182 23.96 -4.68 10.41
C HIS A 182 23.22 -3.39 10.83
N VAL A 183 22.17 -2.98 10.10
CA VAL A 183 21.39 -1.78 10.41
C VAL A 183 20.35 -2.03 11.51
N TYR A 184 19.87 -3.28 11.65
CA TYR A 184 18.81 -3.65 12.61
C TYR A 184 19.18 -4.79 13.57
N GLY A 185 20.32 -5.45 13.36
CA GLY A 185 20.82 -6.54 14.19
C GLY A 185 21.74 -6.11 15.35
N GLY A 186 21.56 -4.88 15.86
CA GLY A 186 22.28 -4.33 17.02
C GLY A 186 21.63 -4.64 18.35
#